data_AF-A0A7C5ZUS1-F1
#
_entry.id   AF-A0A7C5ZUS1-F1
#
_cell.length_a   1.000
_cell.length_b   1.000
_cell.length_c   1.000
_cell.angle_alpha   90.00
_cell.angle_beta   90.00
_cell.angle_gamma   90.00
#
_symmetry.space_group_name_H-M   'P 1'
#
loop_
_entity.id
_entity.type
_entity.pdbx_description
1 polymer ?
#
loop_
_entity_poly.entity_id
_entity_poly.type
_entity_poly.pdbx_seq_one_letter_code
_entity_poly.pdbx_strand_id
1 'polypeptide(L)'
;MKKYLVLLLVFVFSLTAIAPEAFSQTRPKKKKYRGLATNAAIVGGSTVAGALIGRGRNGAMIGAGAGLLYASSRKGTKRRAYNSKYRRAAKIAGGGLLGAGTGAWLGGKTGMIVGGLAGAGATYLYTKNGRKYYRGRNGKIYSVRK
;
A
#
# COMPACT_ATOMS: atom_id res chain seq x y z
N MET A 1 -15.03 31.36 -19.86
CA MET A 1 -14.40 30.57 -18.78
C MET A 1 -14.03 29.13 -19.17
N LYS A 2 -14.86 28.41 -19.94
CA LYS A 2 -14.59 27.01 -20.34
C LYS A 2 -13.26 26.79 -21.10
N LYS A 3 -12.84 27.76 -21.91
CA LYS A 3 -11.60 27.69 -22.72
C LYS A 3 -10.33 27.61 -21.87
N TYR A 4 -10.27 28.32 -20.75
CA TYR A 4 -9.14 28.29 -19.81
C TYR A 4 -9.10 27.00 -19.00
N LEU A 5 -10.27 26.41 -18.73
CA LEU A 5 -10.37 25.13 -18.02
C LEU A 5 -9.87 23.97 -18.88
N VAL A 6 -10.15 23.98 -20.18
CA VAL A 6 -9.60 23.01 -21.15
C VAL A 6 -8.09 23.16 -21.26
N LEU A 7 -7.57 24.40 -21.32
CA LEU A 7 -6.13 24.67 -21.36
C LEU A 7 -5.40 24.17 -20.10
N LEU A 8 -6.01 24.37 -18.92
CA LEU A 8 -5.48 23.89 -17.65
C LEU A 8 -5.47 22.35 -17.58
N LEU A 9 -6.53 21.70 -18.07
CA LEU A 9 -6.60 20.23 -18.14
C LEU A 9 -5.53 19.64 -19.07
N VAL A 10 -5.33 20.23 -20.25
CA VAL A 10 -4.29 19.79 -21.18
C VAL A 10 -2.90 20.00 -20.59
N PHE A 11 -2.67 21.13 -19.91
CA PHE A 11 -1.40 21.43 -19.26
C PHE A 11 -1.08 20.44 -18.13
N VAL A 12 -2.06 20.12 -17.28
CA VAL A 12 -1.91 19.11 -16.22
C VAL A 12 -1.65 17.72 -16.81
N PHE A 13 -2.33 17.36 -17.90
CA PHE A 13 -2.14 16.07 -18.56
C PHE A 13 -0.72 15.94 -19.16
N SER A 14 -0.23 16.98 -19.82
CA SER A 14 1.14 17.04 -20.34
C SER A 14 2.20 16.93 -19.23
N LEU A 15 1.99 17.58 -18.09
CA LEU A 15 2.90 17.45 -16.93
C LEU A 15 2.93 16.03 -16.36
N THR A 16 1.78 15.33 -16.35
CA THR A 16 1.73 13.93 -15.89
C THR A 16 2.37 12.95 -16.86
N ALA A 17 2.39 13.27 -18.17
CA ALA A 17 3.03 12.43 -19.18
C ALA A 17 4.58 12.50 -19.14
N ILE A 18 5.15 13.64 -18.74
CA ILE A 18 6.61 13.86 -18.70
C ILE A 18 7.22 13.46 -17.33
N ALA A 19 6.42 13.46 -16.26
CA ALA A 19 6.87 13.09 -14.91
C ALA A 19 7.56 11.71 -14.76
N PRO A 20 7.22 10.64 -15.52
CA PRO A 20 7.90 9.34 -15.37
C PRO A 20 9.34 9.33 -15.89
N GLU A 21 9.67 10.21 -16.84
CA GLU A 21 10.97 10.20 -17.51
C GLU A 21 12.05 10.89 -16.66
N ALA A 22 11.70 11.94 -15.92
CA ALA A 22 12.64 12.67 -15.06
C ALA A 22 13.15 11.85 -13.85
N PHE A 23 12.36 10.89 -13.34
CA PHE A 23 12.75 10.08 -12.16
C PHE A 23 13.34 8.71 -12.51
N SER A 24 13.42 8.36 -13.79
CA SER A 24 13.90 7.04 -14.23
C SER A 24 15.38 7.02 -14.67
N GLN A 25 16.03 8.17 -14.79
CA GLN A 25 17.42 8.29 -15.24
C GLN A 25 18.41 8.62 -14.12
N THR A 26 18.52 7.77 -13.10
CA THR A 26 19.74 7.76 -12.27
C THR A 26 20.22 6.33 -12.04
N ARG A 27 21.32 5.99 -12.72
CA ARG A 27 22.12 4.75 -12.54
C ARG A 27 22.29 4.43 -11.04
N PRO A 28 21.73 3.32 -10.50
CA PRO A 28 21.72 3.14 -9.06
C PRO A 28 22.96 2.40 -8.55
N LYS A 29 23.80 3.12 -7.78
CA LYS A 29 24.73 2.52 -6.80
C LYS A 29 23.95 1.55 -5.88
N LYS A 30 24.49 0.35 -5.66
CA LYS A 30 23.86 -0.75 -4.90
C LYS A 30 23.49 -0.33 -3.47
N LYS A 31 22.23 0.08 -3.21
CA LYS A 31 21.71 0.37 -1.85
C LYS A 31 21.36 -0.91 -1.08
N LYS A 32 21.83 -0.98 0.18
CA LYS A 32 21.74 -2.09 1.16
C LYS A 32 20.29 -2.54 1.50
N TYR A 33 19.27 -1.72 1.19
CA TYR A 33 17.86 -1.96 1.58
C TYR A 33 16.85 -1.80 0.43
N ARG A 34 17.13 -2.39 -0.75
CA ARG A 34 16.24 -2.33 -1.93
C ARG A 34 14.77 -2.64 -1.62
N GLY A 35 14.49 -3.60 -0.75
CA GLY A 35 13.11 -4.01 -0.43
C GLY A 35 12.30 -2.93 0.30
N LEU A 36 12.93 -2.09 1.12
CA LEU A 36 12.24 -1.06 1.90
C LEU A 36 11.90 0.16 1.02
N ALA A 37 12.84 0.56 0.16
CA ALA A 37 12.60 1.58 -0.86
C ALA A 37 11.51 1.16 -1.85
N THR A 38 11.50 -0.10 -2.30
CA THR A 38 10.43 -0.59 -3.18
C THR A 38 9.07 -0.60 -2.47
N ASN A 39 9.01 -0.96 -1.19
CA ASN A 39 7.76 -0.89 -0.44
C ASN A 39 7.28 0.55 -0.29
N ALA A 40 8.17 1.48 0.06
CA ALA A 40 7.84 2.89 0.17
C ALA A 40 7.35 3.45 -1.18
N ALA A 41 7.97 3.06 -2.29
CA ALA A 41 7.53 3.43 -3.63
C ALA A 41 6.15 2.84 -3.99
N ILE A 42 5.89 1.58 -3.62
CA ILE A 42 4.57 0.96 -3.82
C ILE A 42 3.51 1.68 -3.01
N VAL A 43 3.74 1.91 -1.71
CA VAL A 43 2.78 2.59 -0.84
C VAL A 43 2.59 4.02 -1.29
N GLY A 44 3.67 4.76 -1.57
CA GLY A 44 3.61 6.13 -2.06
C GLY A 44 2.88 6.22 -3.40
N GLY A 45 3.24 5.39 -4.37
CA GLY A 45 2.60 5.34 -5.68
C GLY A 45 1.13 4.96 -5.61
N SER A 46 0.76 3.96 -4.80
CA SER A 46 -0.63 3.58 -4.62
C SER A 46 -1.44 4.62 -3.84
N THR A 47 -0.81 5.36 -2.92
CA THR A 47 -1.44 6.49 -2.21
C THR A 47 -1.76 7.61 -3.18
N VAL A 48 -0.82 8.00 -4.04
CA VAL A 48 -1.03 9.04 -5.06
C VAL A 48 -2.07 8.58 -6.07
N ALA A 49 -1.97 7.36 -6.60
CA ALA A 49 -2.96 6.81 -7.52
C ALA A 49 -4.35 6.74 -6.88
N GLY A 50 -4.43 6.28 -5.63
CA GLY A 50 -5.67 6.27 -4.85
C GLY A 50 -6.24 7.66 -4.65
N ALA A 51 -5.42 8.66 -4.36
CA ALA A 51 -5.86 10.05 -4.21
C ALA A 51 -6.46 10.62 -5.51
N LEU A 52 -5.86 10.27 -6.65
CA LEU A 52 -6.33 10.68 -7.97
C LEU A 52 -7.64 9.97 -8.35
N ILE A 53 -7.75 8.66 -8.11
CA ILE A 53 -8.91 7.85 -8.51
C ILE A 53 -10.09 8.01 -7.54
N GLY A 54 -9.83 7.94 -6.23
CA GLY A 54 -10.84 7.91 -5.17
C GLY A 54 -11.17 9.27 -4.57
N ARG A 55 -10.91 10.36 -5.32
CA ARG A 55 -11.29 11.74 -4.98
C ARG A 55 -10.68 12.23 -3.65
N GLY A 56 -9.36 12.44 -3.65
CA GLY A 56 -8.64 13.10 -2.57
C GLY A 56 -8.31 12.18 -1.38
N ARG A 57 -8.56 12.66 -0.16
CA ARG A 57 -8.05 12.03 1.07
C ARG A 57 -8.56 10.61 1.30
N ASN A 58 -9.81 10.32 0.94
CA ASN A 58 -10.39 8.98 1.13
C ASN A 58 -9.77 7.97 0.17
N GLY A 59 -9.67 8.33 -1.11
CA GLY A 59 -8.94 7.53 -2.10
C GLY A 59 -7.47 7.33 -1.75
N ALA A 60 -6.80 8.36 -1.21
CA ALA A 60 -5.43 8.25 -0.74
C ALA A 60 -5.28 7.20 0.38
N MET A 61 -6.21 7.18 1.34
CA MET A 61 -6.23 6.19 2.42
C MET A 61 -6.46 4.77 1.91
N ILE A 62 -7.39 4.60 0.95
CA ILE A 62 -7.62 3.30 0.29
C ILE A 62 -6.37 2.84 -0.45
N GLY A 63 -5.77 3.73 -1.25
CA GLY A 63 -4.56 3.45 -2.02
C GLY A 63 -3.35 3.14 -1.15
N ALA A 64 -3.14 3.92 -0.08
CA ALA A 64 -2.11 3.68 0.92
C ALA A 64 -2.32 2.32 1.60
N GLY A 65 -3.55 2.04 2.05
CA GLY A 65 -3.92 0.79 2.71
C GLY A 65 -3.68 -0.43 1.83
N ALA A 66 -4.15 -0.39 0.57
CA ALA A 66 -3.98 -1.47 -0.40
C ALA A 66 -2.52 -1.70 -0.75
N GLY A 67 -1.76 -0.63 -1.03
CA GLY A 67 -0.34 -0.73 -1.32
C GLY A 67 0.47 -1.26 -0.15
N LEU A 68 0.10 -0.92 1.08
CA LEU A 68 0.80 -1.34 2.29
C LEU A 68 0.49 -2.80 2.64
N LEU A 69 -0.74 -3.27 2.39
CA LEU A 69 -1.09 -4.70 2.44
C LEU A 69 -0.33 -5.53 1.40
N TYR A 70 -0.22 -5.00 0.17
CA TYR A 70 0.51 -5.66 -0.90
C TYR A 70 2.02 -5.71 -0.61
N ALA A 71 2.62 -4.57 -0.27
CA ALA A 71 4.04 -4.45 0.04
C ALA A 71 4.45 -5.34 1.23
N SER A 72 3.63 -5.41 2.29
CA SER A 72 3.88 -6.25 3.47
C SER A 72 3.70 -7.77 3.23
N SER A 73 2.97 -8.14 2.17
CA SER A 73 2.68 -9.54 1.80
C SER A 73 3.58 -10.08 0.68
N ARG A 74 4.25 -9.20 -0.08
CA ARG A 74 5.11 -9.55 -1.22
C ARG A 74 6.22 -10.54 -0.83
N LYS A 75 6.57 -11.44 -1.76
CA LYS A 75 7.60 -12.49 -1.55
C LYS A 75 8.99 -11.89 -1.27
N GLY A 76 9.29 -10.70 -1.81
CA GLY A 76 10.55 -9.97 -1.61
C GLY A 76 10.74 -9.35 -0.22
N THR A 77 9.65 -9.01 0.48
CA THR A 77 9.71 -8.50 1.86
C THR A 77 9.99 -9.59 2.89
N LYS A 78 9.63 -10.84 2.59
CA LYS A 78 9.81 -12.00 3.48
C LYS A 78 11.28 -12.34 3.77
N ARG A 79 12.22 -11.96 2.90
CA ARG A 79 13.62 -12.41 2.98
C ARG A 79 14.62 -11.37 3.47
N ARG A 80 14.37 -10.06 3.35
CA ARG A 80 15.45 -9.06 3.47
C ARG A 80 15.13 -7.73 4.14
N ALA A 81 13.87 -7.43 4.53
CA ALA A 81 13.53 -6.05 4.90
C ALA A 81 12.79 -5.86 6.24
N TYR A 82 12.14 -6.87 6.83
CA TYR A 82 11.34 -6.65 8.05
C TYR A 82 11.29 -7.84 9.02
N ASN A 83 11.44 -7.54 10.31
CA ASN A 83 11.13 -8.44 11.41
C ASN A 83 9.63 -8.80 11.38
N SER A 84 9.27 -10.02 11.83
CA SER A 84 7.89 -10.54 11.74
C SER A 84 6.85 -9.66 12.44
N LYS A 85 7.25 -8.95 13.51
CA LYS A 85 6.41 -7.99 14.25
C LYS A 85 6.02 -6.79 13.39
N TYR A 86 6.97 -6.22 12.64
CA TYR A 86 6.73 -5.04 11.80
C TYR A 86 5.84 -5.34 10.60
N ARG A 87 5.93 -6.56 10.03
CA ARG A 87 5.00 -7.00 8.97
C ARG A 87 3.57 -7.11 9.48
N ARG A 88 3.39 -7.55 10.73
CA ARG A 88 2.07 -7.62 11.35
C ARG A 88 1.51 -6.22 11.59
N ALA A 89 2.32 -5.31 12.15
CA ALA A 89 1.94 -3.92 12.32
C ALA A 89 1.58 -3.25 10.99
N ALA A 90 2.39 -3.45 9.94
CA ALA A 90 2.09 -2.97 8.59
C ALA A 90 0.77 -3.52 8.08
N LYS A 91 0.50 -4.83 8.18
CA LYS A 91 -0.81 -5.37 7.74
C LYS A 91 -2.00 -4.77 8.48
N ILE A 92 -1.88 -4.58 9.78
CA ILE A 92 -2.92 -3.98 10.62
C ILE A 92 -3.14 -2.52 10.21
N ALA A 93 -2.08 -1.74 10.06
CA ALA A 93 -2.14 -0.37 9.60
C ALA A 93 -2.71 -0.26 8.17
N GLY A 94 -2.32 -1.17 7.27
CA GLY A 94 -2.81 -1.22 5.90
C GLY A 94 -4.30 -1.57 5.84
N GLY A 95 -4.73 -2.56 6.60
CA GLY A 95 -6.15 -2.91 6.73
C GLY A 95 -6.97 -1.78 7.36
N GLY A 96 -6.41 -1.10 8.36
CA GLY A 96 -7.05 0.06 8.99
C GLY A 96 -7.17 1.26 8.04
N LEU A 97 -6.13 1.60 7.28
CA LEU A 97 -6.20 2.69 6.29
C LEU A 97 -7.17 2.37 5.16
N LEU A 98 -7.18 1.12 4.68
CA LEU A 98 -8.10 0.69 3.63
C LEU A 98 -9.55 0.74 4.13
N GLY A 99 -9.81 0.17 5.30
CA GLY A 99 -11.13 0.21 5.94
C GLY A 99 -11.58 1.64 6.29
N ALA A 100 -10.68 2.49 6.76
CA ALA A 100 -10.97 3.89 7.06
C ALA A 100 -11.28 4.67 5.78
N GLY A 101 -10.51 4.46 4.71
CA GLY A 101 -10.75 5.09 3.42
C GLY A 101 -12.08 4.66 2.79
N THR A 102 -12.38 3.36 2.78
CA THR A 102 -13.65 2.82 2.28
C THR A 102 -14.83 3.25 3.15
N GLY A 103 -14.67 3.20 4.48
CA GLY A 103 -15.69 3.64 5.42
C GLY A 103 -15.94 5.15 5.37
N ALA A 104 -14.90 5.96 5.16
CA ALA A 104 -15.04 7.40 4.93
C ALA A 104 -15.81 7.71 3.65
N TRP A 105 -15.60 6.91 2.61
CA TRP A 105 -16.27 7.06 1.33
C TRP A 105 -17.76 6.70 1.41
N LEU A 106 -18.13 5.67 2.17
CA LEU A 106 -19.51 5.19 2.30
C LEU A 106 -20.32 5.89 3.41
N GLY A 107 -19.68 6.25 4.53
CA GLY A 107 -20.37 6.68 5.75
C GLY A 107 -19.76 7.91 6.42
N GLY A 108 -18.94 8.69 5.70
CA GLY A 108 -18.33 9.91 6.21
C GLY A 108 -17.42 9.67 7.43
N LYS A 109 -17.37 10.62 8.37
CA LYS A 109 -16.42 10.56 9.51
C LYS A 109 -16.65 9.34 10.40
N THR A 110 -17.90 8.99 10.66
CA THR A 110 -18.24 7.83 11.51
C THR A 110 -17.88 6.52 10.79
N GLY A 111 -18.20 6.43 9.50
CA GLY A 111 -17.79 5.29 8.66
C GLY A 111 -16.27 5.13 8.59
N MET A 112 -15.50 6.23 8.58
CA MET A 112 -14.04 6.20 8.62
C MET A 112 -13.52 5.51 9.89
N ILE A 113 -14.07 5.84 11.05
CA ILE A 113 -13.62 5.28 12.34
C ILE A 113 -14.01 3.80 12.41
N VAL A 114 -15.28 3.48 12.12
CA VAL A 114 -15.79 2.11 12.18
C VAL A 114 -15.07 1.22 11.16
N GLY A 115 -14.95 1.70 9.92
CA GLY A 115 -14.24 1.00 8.85
C GLY A 115 -12.76 0.81 9.17
N GLY A 116 -12.10 1.81 9.77
CA GLY A 116 -10.71 1.70 10.19
C GLY A 116 -10.49 0.66 11.29
N LEU A 117 -11.34 0.66 12.32
CA LEU A 117 -11.29 -0.32 13.40
C LEU A 117 -11.61 -1.73 12.89
N ALA A 118 -12.64 -1.87 12.06
CA ALA A 118 -13.02 -3.15 11.45
C ALA A 118 -11.91 -3.69 10.54
N GLY A 119 -11.31 -2.83 9.71
CA GLY A 119 -10.21 -3.19 8.82
C GLY A 119 -8.94 -3.61 9.56
N ALA A 120 -8.59 -2.91 10.64
CA ALA A 120 -7.47 -3.25 11.51
C ALA A 120 -7.73 -4.54 12.31
N GLY A 121 -8.93 -4.70 12.85
CA GLY A 121 -9.36 -5.89 13.59
C GLY A 121 -9.36 -7.15 12.71
N ALA A 122 -9.92 -7.06 11.51
CA ALA A 122 -9.94 -8.16 10.54
C ALA A 122 -8.53 -8.60 10.13
N THR A 123 -7.63 -7.65 9.83
CA THR A 123 -6.23 -7.98 9.50
C THR A 123 -5.43 -8.48 10.71
N TYR A 124 -5.74 -8.03 11.92
CA TYR A 124 -5.17 -8.57 13.15
C TYR A 124 -5.54 -10.04 13.34
N LEU A 125 -6.83 -10.38 13.23
CA LEU A 125 -7.35 -11.75 13.35
C LEU A 125 -6.77 -12.65 12.25
N TYR A 126 -6.77 -12.18 11.00
CA TYR A 126 -6.18 -12.90 9.87
C TYR A 126 -4.69 -13.20 10.10
N THR A 127 -3.95 -12.25 10.69
CA THR A 127 -2.53 -12.43 10.97
C THR A 127 -2.26 -13.26 12.23
N LYS A 128 -3.20 -13.31 13.18
CA LYS A 128 -3.14 -14.16 14.37
C LYS A 128 -3.37 -15.63 14.00
N ASN A 129 -4.38 -15.91 13.18
CA ASN A 129 -4.79 -17.27 12.79
C ASN A 129 -4.02 -17.84 11.58
N GLY A 130 -3.10 -17.07 10.99
CA GLY A 130 -2.34 -17.48 9.81
C GLY A 130 -1.31 -18.59 10.10
N ARG A 131 -1.34 -19.66 9.29
CA ARG A 131 -0.33 -20.74 9.33
C ARG A 131 1.04 -20.23 8.86
N LYS A 132 2.11 -20.61 9.56
CA LYS A 132 3.48 -20.41 9.09
C LYS A 132 3.87 -21.56 8.18
N TYR A 133 4.27 -21.24 6.96
CA TYR A 133 4.82 -22.20 6.02
C TYR A 133 6.34 -22.17 6.09
N TYR A 134 6.94 -23.29 6.49
CA TYR A 134 8.38 -23.50 6.51
C TYR A 134 8.76 -24.41 5.34
N ARG A 135 9.82 -24.05 4.61
CA ARG A 135 10.38 -24.95 3.60
C ARG A 135 11.48 -25.76 4.29
N GLY A 136 11.29 -27.06 4.42
CA GLY A 136 12.31 -27.96 4.94
C GLY A 136 13.50 -28.05 3.98
N ARG A 137 14.67 -28.46 4.48
CA ARG A 137 15.88 -28.69 3.65
C ARG A 137 15.64 -29.70 2.52
N ASN A 138 14.70 -30.60 2.72
CA ASN A 138 14.19 -31.59 1.76
C ASN A 138 13.22 -31.01 0.70
N GLY A 139 13.12 -29.68 0.58
CA GLY A 139 12.31 -29.01 -0.45
C GLY A 139 10.80 -28.97 -0.17
N LYS A 140 10.29 -29.80 0.74
CA LYS A 140 8.88 -29.88 1.15
C LYS A 140 8.45 -28.65 1.96
N ILE A 141 7.19 -28.23 1.78
CA ILE A 141 6.59 -27.10 2.49
C ILE A 141 5.72 -27.64 3.63
N TYR A 142 6.07 -27.30 4.86
CA TYR A 142 5.36 -27.69 6.07
C TYR A 142 4.54 -26.50 6.59
N SER A 143 3.25 -26.72 6.87
CA SER A 143 2.41 -25.70 7.49
C SER A 143 2.31 -25.95 8.99
N VAL A 144 2.71 -24.98 9.80
CA VAL A 144 2.54 -25.02 11.26
C VAL A 144 1.49 -23.98 11.62
N ARG A 145 0.43 -24.40 12.32
CA ARG A 145 -0.56 -23.49 12.88
C ARG A 145 0.14 -22.70 14.01
N LYS A 146 -0.04 -21.39 14.00
CA LYS A 146 0.50 -20.51 15.05
C LYS A 146 -0.21 -20.73 16.37
#